data_AF-A0A7S1WVY1-F1
#
_entry.id   AF-A0A7S1WVY1-F1
#
_cell.length_a   1.000
_cell.length_b   1.000
_cell.length_c   1.000
_cell.angle_alpha   90.00
_cell.angle_beta   90.00
_cell.angle_gamma   90.00
#
_symmetry.space_group_name_H-M   'P 1'
#
loop_
_entity.id
_entity.type
_entity.pdbx_description
1 polymer ?
#
loop_
_entity_poly.entity_id
_entity_poly.type
_entity_poly.pdbx_seq_one_letter_code
_entity_poly.pdbx_strand_id
1 'polypeptide(L)'
;RIKPCTQLLRSPTERAAMAAAAKYAHEDGGEAERPLKVCAEAGRKCVRNIHQYPVLSVEWIALVDSLKQLTRLVQLEGRMPVNAKVAESAGRNRDSEGTLWDQEAHENAIRILVEEAKVNLCLRMMNDYKKWCYDPEEKAATMRQAKQAFEYSDAQLQAKCAQFEESLGLLLMRAFVHVETLQLMDIPLLIEHCTMVLETSLRLSPP
;
A
#
# COMPACT_ATOMS: atom_id res chain seq x y z
N ARG A 1 -50.63 -16.07 46.17
CA ARG A 1 -50.00 -17.40 45.95
C ARG A 1 -48.94 -17.27 44.86
N ILE A 2 -47.70 -17.49 45.29
CA ILE A 2 -46.37 -17.69 44.68
C ILE A 2 -46.29 -17.94 43.15
N LYS A 3 -45.38 -17.21 42.47
CA LYS A 3 -44.83 -17.43 41.12
C LYS A 3 -43.82 -18.60 41.13
N PRO A 4 -43.68 -19.43 40.07
CA PRO A 4 -42.46 -20.21 39.87
C PRO A 4 -41.46 -19.40 39.03
N CYS A 5 -40.35 -19.04 39.67
CA CYS A 5 -39.14 -18.54 39.05
C CYS A 5 -38.26 -19.77 38.73
N THR A 6 -38.13 -20.12 37.45
CA THR A 6 -37.28 -21.25 37.02
C THR A 6 -35.82 -20.80 36.99
N GLN A 7 -35.18 -20.69 38.16
CA GLN A 7 -33.73 -20.67 38.25
C GLN A 7 -33.23 -22.11 38.31
N LEU A 8 -32.87 -22.65 37.14
CA LEU A 8 -32.08 -23.88 37.04
C LEU A 8 -30.70 -23.61 37.66
N LEU A 9 -30.50 -24.16 38.86
CA LEU A 9 -29.19 -24.29 39.52
C LEU A 9 -28.27 -25.14 38.65
N ARG A 10 -27.48 -24.49 37.79
CA ARG A 10 -26.36 -25.15 37.08
C ARG A 10 -25.25 -25.48 38.06
N SER A 11 -24.70 -26.69 37.95
CA SER A 11 -23.71 -27.22 38.87
C SER A 11 -22.37 -26.45 38.75
N PRO A 12 -21.56 -26.39 39.82
CA PRO A 12 -20.23 -25.75 39.80
C PRO A 12 -19.31 -26.33 38.71
N THR A 13 -19.46 -27.62 38.42
CA THR A 13 -18.72 -28.38 37.41
C THR A 13 -19.06 -27.95 35.98
N GLU A 14 -20.32 -27.65 35.68
CA GLU A 14 -20.73 -27.14 34.36
C GLU A 14 -20.23 -25.71 34.10
N ARG A 15 -20.18 -24.87 35.15
CA ARG A 15 -19.60 -23.51 35.06
C ARG A 15 -18.09 -23.56 34.83
N ALA A 16 -17.38 -24.51 35.45
CA ALA A 16 -15.95 -24.70 35.24
C ALA A 16 -15.63 -25.23 33.83
N ALA A 17 -16.45 -26.15 33.30
CA ALA A 17 -16.30 -26.66 31.93
C ALA A 17 -16.57 -25.57 30.87
N MET A 18 -17.57 -24.70 31.07
CA MET A 18 -17.80 -23.54 30.19
C MET A 18 -16.72 -22.47 30.30
N ALA A 19 -16.17 -22.22 31.50
CA ALA A 19 -15.05 -21.31 31.68
C ALA A 19 -13.74 -21.85 31.07
N ALA A 20 -13.54 -23.17 31.10
CA ALA A 20 -12.43 -23.83 30.42
C ALA A 20 -12.62 -23.78 28.89
N ALA A 21 -13.81 -24.09 28.37
CA ALA A 21 -14.12 -23.97 26.95
C ALA A 21 -14.02 -22.52 26.42
N ALA A 22 -14.41 -21.53 27.24
CA ALA A 22 -14.22 -20.11 26.93
C ALA A 22 -12.74 -19.66 26.96
N LYS A 23 -11.90 -20.31 27.79
CA LYS A 23 -10.45 -20.09 27.78
C LYS A 23 -9.78 -20.67 26.53
N TYR A 24 -10.22 -21.84 26.05
CA TYR A 24 -9.70 -22.43 24.81
C TYR A 24 -10.24 -21.77 23.53
N ALA A 25 -11.39 -21.10 23.58
CA ALA A 25 -11.90 -20.31 22.45
C ALA A 25 -11.13 -19.00 22.21
N HIS A 26 -10.30 -18.57 23.17
CA HIS A 26 -9.54 -17.31 23.09
C HIS A 26 -8.11 -17.48 22.55
N GLU A 27 -7.59 -18.70 22.45
CA GLU A 27 -6.21 -18.95 21.98
C GLU A 27 -6.11 -19.09 20.45
N ASP A 28 -7.21 -19.43 19.77
CA ASP A 28 -7.24 -19.68 18.32
C ASP A 28 -7.29 -18.37 17.47
N GLY A 29 -7.48 -17.21 18.12
CA GLY A 29 -7.43 -15.90 17.46
C GLY A 29 -6.02 -15.34 17.25
N GLY A 30 -5.01 -15.86 17.99
CA GLY A 30 -3.66 -15.32 17.99
C GLY A 30 -2.78 -15.76 16.82
N GLU A 31 -3.06 -16.91 16.20
CA GLU A 31 -2.24 -17.42 15.09
C GLU A 31 -2.55 -16.73 13.75
N ALA A 32 -3.81 -16.39 13.48
CA ALA A 32 -4.20 -15.67 12.26
C ALA A 32 -3.83 -14.17 12.28
N GLU A 33 -3.67 -13.59 13.48
CA GLU A 33 -3.34 -12.16 13.66
C GLU A 33 -1.84 -11.87 13.48
N ARG A 34 -0.98 -12.87 13.72
CA ARG A 34 0.49 -12.74 13.60
C ARG A 34 0.94 -12.40 12.17
N PRO A 35 0.50 -13.10 11.10
CA PRO A 35 0.87 -12.76 9.73
C PRO A 35 0.49 -11.33 9.34
N LEU A 36 -0.69 -10.86 9.75
CA LEU A 36 -1.19 -9.51 9.44
C LEU A 36 -0.33 -8.42 10.11
N LYS A 37 0.03 -8.61 11.39
CA LYS A 37 0.91 -7.69 12.12
C LYS A 37 2.30 -7.59 11.49
N VAL A 38 2.86 -8.73 11.06
CA VAL A 38 4.16 -8.77 10.37
C VAL A 38 4.10 -8.05 9.01
N CYS A 39 3.03 -8.25 8.24
CA CYS A 39 2.82 -7.52 6.97
C CYS A 39 2.74 -6.00 7.19
N ALA A 40 1.98 -5.56 8.19
CA ALA A 40 1.84 -4.13 8.50
C ALA A 40 3.17 -3.49 8.97
N GLU A 41 3.97 -4.20 9.75
CA GLU A 41 5.28 -3.71 10.20
C GLU A 41 6.30 -3.64 9.05
N ALA A 42 6.31 -4.65 8.17
CA ALA A 42 7.09 -4.63 6.94
C ALA A 42 6.65 -3.47 6.02
N GLY A 43 5.34 -3.22 5.90
CA GLY A 43 4.77 -2.08 5.20
C GLY A 43 5.26 -0.75 5.75
N ARG A 44 5.18 -0.54 7.07
CA ARG A 44 5.71 0.65 7.76
C ARG A 44 7.18 0.88 7.47
N LYS A 45 8.01 -0.16 7.55
CA LYS A 45 9.44 -0.05 7.24
C LYS A 45 9.67 0.40 5.80
N CYS A 46 8.97 -0.19 4.84
CA CYS A 46 9.08 0.18 3.44
C CYS A 46 8.63 1.62 3.19
N VAL A 47 7.48 2.03 3.76
CA VAL A 47 6.91 3.38 3.61
C VAL A 47 7.83 4.45 4.19
N ARG A 48 8.41 4.21 5.37
CA ARG A 48 9.37 5.15 5.99
C ARG A 48 10.61 5.36 5.14
N ASN A 49 11.06 4.33 4.44
CA ASN A 49 12.23 4.41 3.57
C ASN A 49 11.98 5.19 2.27
N ILE A 50 10.73 5.54 1.94
CA ILE A 50 10.40 6.32 0.75
C ILE A 50 10.88 7.76 0.92
N HIS A 51 11.89 8.13 0.14
CA HIS A 51 12.46 9.46 0.08
C HIS A 51 12.74 9.83 -1.37
N GLN A 52 12.83 11.12 -1.64
CA GLN A 52 13.23 11.60 -2.96
C GLN A 52 14.75 11.54 -3.10
N TYR A 53 15.21 10.86 -4.14
CA TYR A 53 16.63 10.76 -4.50
C TYR A 53 16.82 11.07 -5.98
N PRO A 54 18.01 11.56 -6.40
CA PRO A 54 18.32 11.73 -7.81
C PRO A 54 18.20 10.41 -8.57
N VAL A 55 17.62 10.44 -9.77
CA VAL A 55 17.39 9.24 -10.60
C VAL A 55 18.73 8.54 -10.87
N LEU A 56 18.77 7.22 -10.67
CA LEU A 56 19.96 6.36 -10.78
C LEU A 56 21.09 6.59 -9.77
N SER A 57 20.89 7.41 -8.73
CA SER A 57 21.75 7.36 -7.54
C SER A 57 21.67 6.00 -6.85
N VAL A 58 22.66 5.66 -6.01
CA VAL A 58 22.68 4.38 -5.27
C VAL A 58 21.46 4.26 -4.37
N GLU A 59 21.11 5.37 -3.71
CA GLU A 59 19.96 5.49 -2.82
C GLU A 59 18.66 5.33 -3.60
N TRP A 60 18.57 5.88 -4.82
CA TRP A 60 17.43 5.67 -5.71
C TRP A 60 17.31 4.20 -6.14
N ILE A 61 18.41 3.53 -6.48
CA ILE A 61 18.39 2.11 -6.84
C ILE A 61 17.93 1.24 -5.66
N ALA A 62 18.37 1.56 -4.44
CA ALA A 62 17.91 0.90 -3.22
C ALA A 62 16.42 1.18 -2.93
N LEU A 63 15.97 2.42 -3.16
CA LEU A 63 14.56 2.80 -3.08
C LEU A 63 13.70 1.96 -4.04
N VAL A 64 14.14 1.75 -5.27
CA VAL A 64 13.43 0.93 -6.27
C VAL A 64 13.19 -0.51 -5.78
N ASP A 65 14.15 -1.08 -5.05
CA ASP A 65 13.97 -2.41 -4.46
C ASP A 65 12.99 -2.40 -3.29
N SER A 66 13.05 -1.35 -2.45
CA SER A 66 12.08 -1.14 -1.37
C SER A 66 10.66 -0.93 -1.90
N LEU A 67 10.49 -0.18 -2.98
CA LEU A 67 9.19 0.05 -3.64
C LEU A 67 8.62 -1.26 -4.19
N LYS A 68 9.44 -2.09 -4.84
CA LYS A 68 9.01 -3.42 -5.31
C LYS A 68 8.57 -4.33 -4.17
N GLN A 69 9.26 -4.29 -3.03
CA GLN A 69 8.84 -5.04 -1.84
C GLN A 69 7.49 -4.55 -1.33
N LEU A 70 7.30 -3.23 -1.22
CA LEU A 70 6.02 -2.64 -0.81
C LEU A 70 4.88 -3.00 -1.78
N THR A 71 5.11 -2.91 -3.08
CA THR A 71 4.14 -3.30 -4.11
C THR A 71 3.73 -4.77 -3.97
N ARG A 72 4.68 -5.66 -3.69
CA ARG A 72 4.36 -7.09 -3.43
C ARG A 72 3.51 -7.27 -2.17
N LEU A 73 3.78 -6.51 -1.11
CA LEU A 73 2.96 -6.55 0.10
C LEU A 73 1.52 -6.11 -0.20
N VAL A 74 1.34 -4.99 -0.90
CA VAL A 74 0.02 -4.49 -1.32
C VAL A 74 -0.72 -5.53 -2.18
N GLN A 75 -0.04 -6.17 -3.11
CA GLN A 75 -0.64 -7.22 -3.94
C GLN A 75 -1.04 -8.47 -3.15
N LEU A 76 -0.26 -8.84 -2.12
CA LEU A 76 -0.62 -9.95 -1.23
C LEU A 76 -1.82 -9.59 -0.38
N GLU A 77 -1.90 -8.36 0.14
CA GLU A 77 -3.03 -7.86 0.93
C GLU A 77 -4.34 -7.94 0.14
N GLY A 78 -4.33 -7.54 -1.14
CA GLY A 78 -5.50 -7.63 -2.01
C GLY A 78 -5.93 -9.06 -2.38
N ARG A 79 -5.14 -10.09 -2.03
CA ARG A 79 -5.47 -11.51 -2.26
C ARG A 79 -5.85 -12.25 -0.99
N MET A 80 -5.79 -11.60 0.17
CA MET A 80 -6.15 -12.23 1.43
C MET A 80 -7.67 -12.41 1.53
N PRO A 81 -8.16 -13.55 2.07
CA PRO A 81 -9.59 -13.80 2.21
C PRO A 81 -10.23 -12.77 3.13
N VAL A 82 -11.39 -12.25 2.73
CA VAL A 82 -12.17 -11.30 3.53
C VAL A 82 -12.55 -11.96 4.85
N ASN A 83 -12.11 -11.36 5.95
CA ASN A 83 -12.29 -11.93 7.28
C ASN A 83 -13.75 -11.76 7.70
N ALA A 84 -14.59 -12.79 7.48
CA ALA A 84 -16.05 -12.77 7.70
C ALA A 84 -16.52 -12.44 9.14
N LYS A 85 -15.58 -12.27 10.08
CA LYS A 85 -15.84 -11.89 11.48
C LYS A 85 -15.77 -10.38 11.73
N VAL A 86 -15.24 -9.60 10.80
CA VAL A 86 -15.37 -8.14 10.83
C VAL A 86 -16.74 -7.87 10.22
N ALA A 87 -17.74 -7.65 11.08
CA ALA A 87 -19.03 -7.14 10.62
C ALA A 87 -18.72 -5.91 9.76
N GLU A 88 -19.23 -5.88 8.52
CA GLU A 88 -19.11 -4.75 7.58
C GLU A 88 -19.14 -3.44 8.37
N SER A 89 -17.96 -2.88 8.60
CA SER A 89 -17.82 -1.67 9.40
C SER A 89 -18.62 -0.63 8.64
N ALA A 90 -19.65 -0.11 9.31
CA ALA A 90 -20.68 0.71 8.71
C ALA A 90 -20.09 2.03 8.18
N GLY A 91 -19.55 1.99 6.96
CA GLY A 91 -19.52 3.14 6.09
C GLY A 91 -20.94 3.68 5.95
N ARG A 92 -21.09 4.99 5.77
CA ARG A 92 -22.39 5.65 5.56
C ARG A 92 -23.00 5.25 4.21
N ASN A 93 -23.44 4.00 4.06
CA ASN A 93 -24.38 3.43 3.10
C ASN A 93 -24.20 1.91 3.10
N ARG A 94 -25.31 1.16 3.09
CA ARG A 94 -25.32 -0.32 3.02
C ARG A 94 -24.79 -0.88 1.69
N ASP A 95 -24.51 0.00 0.72
CA ASP A 95 -23.97 -0.31 -0.61
C ASP A 95 -22.52 0.18 -0.79
N SER A 96 -21.86 0.70 0.26
CA SER A 96 -20.50 1.24 0.19
C SER A 96 -19.49 0.21 0.70
N GLU A 97 -18.39 0.01 -0.01
CA GLU A 97 -17.27 -0.89 0.36
C GLU A 97 -16.46 -0.46 1.61
N GLY A 98 -17.07 0.30 2.53
CA GLY A 98 -16.39 0.95 3.66
C GLY A 98 -15.47 2.10 3.24
N THR A 99 -15.04 2.91 4.20
CA THR A 99 -13.96 3.89 4.01
C THR A 99 -12.59 3.20 4.06
N LEU A 100 -11.51 3.85 3.60
CA LEU A 100 -10.12 3.34 3.76
C LEU A 100 -9.80 2.97 5.22
N TRP A 101 -10.47 3.61 6.17
CA TRP A 101 -10.29 3.41 7.61
C TRP A 101 -11.07 2.23 8.17
N ASP A 102 -12.15 1.83 7.48
CA ASP A 102 -13.07 0.76 7.88
C ASP A 102 -12.58 -0.64 7.47
N GLN A 103 -11.64 -0.71 6.53
CA GLN A 103 -11.07 -1.94 5.97
C GLN A 103 -9.95 -2.51 6.86
N GLU A 104 -10.20 -2.71 8.16
CA GLU A 104 -9.16 -3.05 9.15
C GLU A 104 -8.25 -4.25 8.80
N ALA A 105 -8.70 -5.16 7.94
CA ALA A 105 -7.95 -6.35 7.54
C ALA A 105 -7.24 -6.26 6.17
N HIS A 106 -7.63 -5.34 5.30
CA HIS A 106 -7.16 -5.28 3.91
C HIS A 106 -6.59 -3.88 3.60
N GLU A 107 -5.49 -3.82 2.85
CA GLU A 107 -4.84 -2.56 2.45
C GLU A 107 -4.11 -1.78 3.55
N ASN A 108 -3.57 -2.48 4.55
CA ASN A 108 -2.72 -1.89 5.57
C ASN A 108 -1.56 -1.08 4.99
N ALA A 109 -0.90 -1.57 3.93
CA ALA A 109 0.22 -0.87 3.31
C ALA A 109 -0.20 0.45 2.63
N ILE A 110 -1.36 0.50 1.96
CA ILE A 110 -1.89 1.72 1.34
C ILE A 110 -2.35 2.72 2.41
N ARG A 111 -3.04 2.23 3.45
CA ARG A 111 -3.42 3.06 4.59
C ARG A 111 -2.20 3.71 5.25
N ILE A 112 -1.15 2.93 5.55
CA ILE A 112 0.11 3.46 6.11
C ILE A 112 0.74 4.49 5.16
N LEU A 113 0.71 4.26 3.84
CA LEU A 113 1.25 5.19 2.85
C LEU A 113 0.51 6.55 2.86
N VAL A 114 -0.82 6.53 3.05
CA VAL A 114 -1.67 7.73 3.17
C VAL A 114 -1.43 8.43 4.51
N GLU A 115 -1.44 7.69 5.62
CA GLU A 115 -1.21 8.22 6.98
C GLU A 115 0.13 8.95 7.11
N GLU A 116 1.20 8.41 6.52
CA GLU A 116 2.55 8.99 6.54
C GLU A 116 2.73 10.10 5.47
N ALA A 117 1.65 10.54 4.82
CA ALA A 117 1.63 11.57 3.77
C ALA A 117 2.58 11.28 2.58
N LYS A 118 2.85 9.99 2.32
CA LYS A 118 3.81 9.57 1.28
C LYS A 118 3.19 9.51 -0.11
N VAL A 119 1.86 9.48 -0.25
CA VAL A 119 1.20 9.49 -1.58
C VAL A 119 1.60 10.71 -2.42
N ASN A 120 1.60 11.92 -1.82
CA ASN A 120 2.03 13.14 -2.51
C ASN A 120 3.53 13.13 -2.86
N LEU A 121 4.36 12.46 -2.05
CA LEU A 121 5.76 12.25 -2.39
C LEU A 121 5.91 11.28 -3.56
N CYS A 122 5.15 10.19 -3.58
CA CYS A 122 5.11 9.24 -4.70
C CYS A 122 4.70 9.94 -6.00
N LEU A 123 3.69 10.82 -5.95
CA LEU A 123 3.27 11.60 -7.12
C LEU A 123 4.39 12.52 -7.62
N ARG A 124 5.05 13.27 -6.72
CA ARG A 124 6.20 14.13 -7.08
C ARG A 124 7.33 13.34 -7.72
N MET A 125 7.73 12.22 -7.12
CA MET A 125 8.79 11.38 -7.67
C MET A 125 8.42 10.79 -9.04
N MET A 126 7.16 10.39 -9.25
CA MET A 126 6.69 9.92 -10.56
C MET A 126 6.74 11.04 -11.59
N ASN A 127 6.30 12.24 -11.21
CA ASN A 127 6.32 13.42 -12.06
C ASN A 127 7.75 13.80 -12.50
N ASP A 128 8.68 13.87 -11.55
CA ASP A 128 10.07 14.21 -11.81
C ASP A 128 10.76 13.11 -12.65
N TYR A 129 10.46 11.84 -12.38
CA TYR A 129 10.94 10.73 -13.20
C TYR A 129 10.42 10.81 -14.65
N LYS A 130 9.15 11.20 -14.87
CA LYS A 130 8.62 11.40 -16.22
C LYS A 130 9.28 12.58 -16.92
N LYS A 131 9.49 13.71 -16.23
CA LYS A 131 10.26 14.86 -16.77
C LYS A 131 11.65 14.42 -17.21
N TRP A 132 12.38 13.70 -16.35
CA TRP A 132 13.67 13.10 -16.69
C TRP A 132 13.60 12.12 -17.88
N CYS A 133 12.54 11.31 -17.97
CA CYS A 133 12.37 10.41 -19.11
C CYS A 133 12.17 11.14 -20.45
N TYR A 134 11.58 12.33 -20.40
CA TYR A 134 11.27 13.15 -21.57
C TYR A 134 12.38 14.13 -21.94
N ASP A 135 13.43 14.25 -21.13
CA ASP A 135 14.66 14.95 -21.46
C ASP A 135 15.73 13.94 -21.95
N PRO A 136 15.95 13.80 -23.27
CA PRO A 136 16.89 12.82 -23.80
C PRO A 136 18.34 13.12 -23.43
N GLU A 137 18.69 14.40 -23.26
CA GLU A 137 20.06 14.84 -22.96
C GLU A 137 20.40 14.52 -21.51
N GLU A 138 19.54 14.93 -20.57
CA GLU A 138 19.69 14.64 -19.14
C GLU A 138 19.68 13.13 -18.89
N LYS A 139 18.75 12.40 -19.53
CA LYS A 139 18.68 10.94 -19.43
C LYS A 139 19.96 10.26 -19.91
N ALA A 140 20.46 10.64 -21.08
CA ALA A 140 21.69 10.05 -21.63
C ALA A 140 22.92 10.35 -20.75
N ALA A 141 23.01 11.57 -20.21
CA ALA A 141 24.07 11.96 -19.29
C ALA A 141 24.02 11.14 -17.98
N THR A 142 22.84 11.06 -17.36
CA THR A 142 22.61 10.32 -16.11
C THR A 142 22.93 8.83 -16.28
N MET A 143 22.46 8.22 -17.37
CA MET A 143 22.74 6.81 -17.69
C MET A 143 24.24 6.56 -17.86
N ARG A 144 24.97 7.46 -18.53
CA ARG A 144 26.43 7.33 -18.71
C ARG A 144 27.15 7.42 -17.37
N GLN A 145 26.77 8.36 -16.51
CA GLN A 145 27.35 8.53 -15.18
C GLN A 145 27.11 7.30 -14.30
N ALA A 146 25.88 6.78 -14.28
CA ALA A 146 25.54 5.60 -13.49
C ALA A 146 26.35 4.35 -13.90
N LYS A 147 26.59 4.17 -15.21
CA LYS A 147 27.45 3.07 -15.71
C LYS A 147 28.89 3.20 -15.21
N GLN A 148 29.44 4.41 -15.28
CA GLN A 148 30.84 4.66 -14.89
C GLN A 148 31.04 4.52 -13.39
N ALA A 149 30.05 4.91 -12.59
CA ALA A 149 30.14 4.90 -11.14
C ALA A 149 29.89 3.53 -10.50
N PHE A 150 29.03 2.70 -11.10
CA PHE A 150 28.48 1.52 -10.41
C PHE A 150 28.54 0.22 -11.22
N GLU A 151 29.24 0.21 -12.37
CA GLU A 151 29.43 -0.95 -13.25
C GLU A 151 28.12 -1.64 -13.71
N TYR A 152 26.99 -0.93 -13.67
CA TYR A 152 25.74 -1.46 -14.20
C TYR A 152 25.74 -1.51 -15.74
N SER A 153 25.19 -2.57 -16.28
CA SER A 153 24.86 -2.65 -17.71
C SER A 153 23.63 -1.80 -18.06
N ASP A 154 23.49 -1.44 -19.33
CA ASP A 154 22.30 -0.74 -19.85
C ASP A 154 21.00 -1.45 -19.49
N ALA A 155 20.97 -2.77 -19.69
CA ALA A 155 19.80 -3.58 -19.42
C ALA A 155 19.40 -3.54 -17.94
N GLN A 156 20.37 -3.54 -17.02
CA GLN A 156 20.09 -3.46 -15.59
C GLN A 156 19.52 -2.10 -15.19
N LEU A 157 20.09 -1.00 -15.70
CA LEU A 157 19.58 0.35 -15.44
C LEU A 157 18.17 0.54 -16.02
N GLN A 158 17.94 0.08 -17.23
CA GLN A 158 16.60 0.10 -17.85
C GLN A 158 15.59 -0.74 -17.06
N ALA A 159 15.98 -1.92 -16.58
CA ALA A 159 15.13 -2.74 -15.72
C ALA A 159 14.79 -2.03 -14.40
N LYS A 160 15.73 -1.29 -13.80
CA LYS A 160 15.47 -0.48 -12.61
C LYS A 160 14.52 0.69 -12.88
N CYS A 161 14.66 1.35 -14.03
CA CYS A 161 13.73 2.41 -14.48
C CYS A 161 12.30 1.86 -14.64
N ALA A 162 12.15 0.75 -15.37
CA ALA A 162 10.86 0.10 -15.56
C ALA A 162 10.24 -0.35 -14.23
N GLN A 163 11.05 -0.95 -13.34
CA GLN A 163 10.62 -1.39 -12.02
C GLN A 163 10.15 -0.22 -11.14
N PHE A 164 10.85 0.93 -11.19
CA PHE A 164 10.44 2.14 -10.48
C PHE A 164 9.05 2.60 -10.94
N GLU A 165 8.89 2.76 -12.25
CA GLU A 165 7.66 3.25 -12.85
C GLU A 165 6.47 2.32 -12.56
N GLU A 166 6.65 1.02 -12.74
CA GLU A 166 5.62 0.02 -12.47
C GLU A 166 5.25 0.00 -10.98
N SER A 167 6.24 -0.05 -10.09
CA SER A 167 5.98 -0.17 -8.64
C SER A 167 5.27 1.07 -8.12
N LEU A 168 5.74 2.25 -8.47
CA LEU A 168 5.19 3.51 -8.02
C LEU A 168 3.82 3.80 -8.65
N GLY A 169 3.65 3.49 -9.94
CA GLY A 169 2.38 3.60 -10.64
C GLY A 169 1.31 2.69 -10.02
N LEU A 170 1.66 1.47 -9.64
CA LEU A 170 0.74 0.57 -8.96
C LEU A 170 0.33 1.08 -7.58
N LEU A 171 1.28 1.59 -6.79
CA LEU A 171 0.99 2.16 -5.47
C LEU A 171 0.04 3.36 -5.58
N LEU A 172 0.29 4.27 -6.53
CA LEU A 172 -0.58 5.43 -6.79
C LEU A 172 -1.97 4.99 -7.26
N MET A 173 -2.05 4.07 -8.22
CA MET A 173 -3.32 3.53 -8.72
C MET A 173 -4.15 2.91 -7.59
N ARG A 174 -3.52 2.13 -6.70
CA ARG A 174 -4.20 1.55 -5.53
C ARG A 174 -4.69 2.62 -4.57
N ALA A 175 -3.88 3.64 -4.30
CA ALA A 175 -4.27 4.72 -3.42
C ALA A 175 -5.44 5.55 -3.99
N PHE A 176 -5.51 5.77 -5.31
CA PHE A 176 -6.51 6.63 -5.95
C PHE A 176 -7.92 6.04 -6.01
N VAL A 177 -8.09 4.74 -5.71
CA VAL A 177 -9.42 4.14 -5.57
C VAL A 177 -10.16 4.71 -4.35
N HIS A 178 -9.43 5.19 -3.34
CA HIS A 178 -9.99 5.73 -2.11
C HIS A 178 -10.23 7.23 -2.21
N VAL A 179 -11.46 7.65 -1.91
CA VAL A 179 -11.84 9.07 -1.92
C VAL A 179 -11.05 9.89 -0.89
N GLU A 180 -10.67 9.27 0.23
CA GLU A 180 -9.88 9.90 1.29
C GLU A 180 -8.47 10.27 0.79
N THR A 181 -7.87 9.41 -0.04
CA THR A 181 -6.60 9.72 -0.70
C THR A 181 -6.76 10.96 -1.58
N LEU A 182 -7.82 11.02 -2.40
CA LEU A 182 -8.06 12.15 -3.30
C LEU A 182 -8.27 13.46 -2.55
N GLN A 183 -8.90 13.42 -1.37
CA GLN A 183 -9.09 14.60 -0.51
C GLN A 183 -7.79 15.15 0.08
N LEU A 184 -6.79 14.29 0.30
CA LEU A 184 -5.48 14.65 0.88
C LEU A 184 -4.40 14.90 -0.17
N MET A 185 -4.73 14.68 -1.45
CA MET A 185 -3.76 14.74 -2.53
C MET A 185 -3.52 16.16 -3.05
N ASP A 186 -2.31 16.40 -3.53
CA ASP A 186 -1.98 17.56 -4.36
C ASP A 186 -2.60 17.42 -5.76
N ILE A 187 -3.88 17.80 -5.88
CA ILE A 187 -4.63 17.75 -7.14
C ILE A 187 -3.99 18.61 -8.25
N PRO A 188 -3.51 19.85 -7.99
CA PRO A 188 -2.80 20.61 -9.00
C PRO A 188 -1.63 19.85 -9.63
N LEU A 189 -0.78 19.23 -8.81
CA LEU A 189 0.35 18.44 -9.31
C LEU A 189 -0.10 17.21 -10.11
N LEU A 190 -1.18 16.54 -9.69
CA LEU A 190 -1.73 15.40 -10.43
C LEU A 190 -2.18 15.84 -11.83
N ILE A 191 -2.88 16.97 -11.93
CA ILE A 191 -3.34 17.51 -13.22
C ILE A 191 -2.14 17.88 -14.09
N GLU A 192 -1.13 18.57 -13.54
CA GLU A 192 0.11 18.89 -14.25
C GLU A 192 0.77 17.61 -14.80
N HIS A 193 0.87 16.57 -13.96
CA HIS A 193 1.44 15.29 -14.34
C HIS A 193 0.68 14.64 -15.50
N CYS A 194 -0.65 14.55 -15.40
CA CYS A 194 -1.49 13.99 -16.45
C CYS A 194 -1.37 14.78 -17.75
N THR A 195 -1.42 16.11 -17.70
CA THR A 195 -1.24 16.97 -18.87
C THR A 195 0.10 16.71 -19.56
N MET A 196 1.19 16.69 -18.81
CA MET A 196 2.53 16.42 -19.34
C MET A 196 2.60 15.07 -20.07
N VAL A 197 2.05 14.01 -19.48
CA VAL A 197 2.07 12.66 -20.05
C VAL A 197 1.22 12.60 -21.32
N LEU A 198 0.03 13.21 -21.32
CA LEU A 198 -0.88 13.22 -22.47
C LEU A 198 -0.32 14.04 -23.63
N GLU A 199 0.21 15.24 -23.37
CA GLU A 199 0.85 16.07 -24.40
C GLU A 199 2.04 15.37 -25.03
N THR A 200 2.86 14.69 -24.22
CA THR A 200 4.02 13.95 -24.74
C THR A 200 3.57 12.75 -25.57
N SER A 201 2.53 12.04 -25.14
CA SER A 201 1.95 10.92 -25.90
C SER A 201 1.41 11.35 -27.26
N LEU A 202 0.77 12.52 -27.33
CA LEU A 202 0.31 13.11 -28.59
C LEU A 202 1.47 13.43 -29.55
N ARG A 203 2.59 13.95 -29.03
CA ARG A 203 3.78 14.25 -29.86
C ARG A 203 4.49 13.00 -30.36
N LEU A 204 4.38 11.88 -29.64
CA LEU A 204 5.01 10.61 -29.99
C LEU A 204 4.15 9.75 -30.92
N SER A 205 2.85 10.03 -31.04
CA SER A 205 2.00 9.35 -32.03
C SER A 205 2.34 9.87 -33.42
N PRO A 206 2.79 9.01 -34.36
CA PRO A 206 2.89 9.40 -35.75
C PRO A 206 1.49 9.75 -36.30
N PRO A 207 1.39 10.64 -37.31
CA PRO A 207 0.14 10.96 -37.98
C PRO A 207 -0.45 9.76 -38.74
#